data_AF-A0A6G4KDJ5-F1
#
_entry.id   AF-A0A6G4KDJ5-F1
#
_cell.length_a   1.000
_cell.length_b   1.000
_cell.length_c   1.000
_cell.angle_alpha   90.00
_cell.angle_beta   90.00
_cell.angle_gamma   90.00
#
_symmetry.space_group_name_H-M   'P 1'
#
loop_
_entity.id
_entity.type
_entity.pdbx_description
1 polymer ?
#
loop_
_entity_poly.entity_id
_entity_poly.type
_entity_poly.pdbx_seq_one_letter_code
_entity_poly.pdbx_strand_id
1 'polypeptide(L)' 'PALSGLIDTLIPLGFNYQRDNEMATWAMAEITYQITYTN' A
#
# COMPACT_ATOMS: atom_id res chain seq x y z
N PRO A 1 -0.29 -12.24 11.09
CA PRO A 1 1.08 -12.57 10.62
C PRO A 1 2.08 -11.45 10.99
N ALA A 2 3.40 -11.69 10.91
CA ALA A 2 4.51 -10.92 11.53
C ALA A 2 4.30 -9.39 11.73
N LEU A 3 3.73 -8.69 10.75
CA LEU A 3 3.41 -7.26 10.82
C LEU A 3 2.39 -6.91 11.93
N SER A 4 1.41 -7.77 12.18
CA SER A 4 0.35 -7.59 13.19
C SER A 4 0.87 -7.44 14.62
N GLY A 5 2.07 -7.94 14.92
CA GLY A 5 2.69 -7.75 16.25
C GLY A 5 3.45 -6.44 16.39
N LEU A 6 3.55 -5.65 15.32
CA LEU A 6 4.37 -4.44 15.24
C LEU A 6 3.55 -3.16 15.03
N ILE A 7 2.25 -3.27 14.76
CA ILE A 7 1.38 -2.14 14.41
C ILE A 7 0.13 -2.15 15.26
N ASP A 8 -0.37 -0.97 15.60
CA ASP A 8 -1.58 -0.76 16.39
C ASP A 8 -2.83 -0.79 15.50
N THR A 9 -2.75 -0.17 14.32
CA THR A 9 -3.87 -0.13 13.37
C THR A 9 -3.40 -0.32 11.93
N LEU A 10 -4.31 -0.86 11.11
CA LEU A 10 -4.16 -1.01 9.66
C LEU A 10 -5.48 -0.61 9.00
N ILE A 11 -5.53 0.57 8.40
CA ILE A 11 -6.74 1.17 7.83
C ILE A 11 -6.60 1.22 6.30
N PRO A 12 -7.54 0.68 5.52
CA PRO A 12 -7.48 0.77 4.06
C PRO A 12 -7.65 2.22 3.62
N LEU A 13 -6.76 2.70 2.74
CA LEU A 13 -6.81 4.06 2.19
C LEU A 13 -7.30 4.09 0.75
N GLY A 14 -6.97 3.09 -0.06
CA GLY A 14 -7.45 3.08 -1.43
C GLY A 14 -6.82 2.03 -2.30
N PHE A 15 -7.25 2.09 -3.56
CA PHE A 15 -6.84 1.22 -4.63
C PHE A 15 -6.66 2.07 -5.88
N ASN A 16 -5.49 1.99 -6.52
CA ASN A 16 -5.20 2.80 -7.71
C ASN A 16 -4.54 1.97 -8.81
N TYR A 17 -5.01 2.13 -10.05
CA TYR A 17 -4.34 1.56 -11.21
C TYR A 17 -3.33 2.56 -11.74
N GLN A 18 -2.08 2.13 -11.84
CA GLN A 18 -0.98 2.94 -12.35
C GLN A 18 -0.34 2.28 -13.58
N ARG A 19 0.21 3.10 -14.48
CA ARG A 19 1.00 2.65 -15.62
C ARG A 19 2.24 3.51 -15.72
N ASP A 20 3.31 2.93 -16.22
CA ASP A 20 4.46 3.68 -16.70
C ASP A 20 4.02 4.76 -17.70
N ASN A 21 4.37 6.02 -17.41
CA ASN A 21 3.93 7.15 -18.22
C ASN A 21 4.93 7.52 -19.32
N GLU A 22 6.14 6.95 -19.27
CA GLU A 22 7.20 7.28 -20.21
C GLU A 22 7.23 6.31 -21.40
N MET A 23 7.38 5.00 -21.14
CA MET A 23 7.49 3.98 -22.19
C MET A 23 6.31 3.00 -22.19
N ALA A 24 5.33 3.18 -21.29
CA ALA A 24 4.16 2.30 -21.12
C ALA A 24 4.51 0.81 -20.99
N THR A 25 5.67 0.51 -20.41
CA THR A 25 6.24 -0.85 -20.36
C THR A 25 5.63 -1.73 -19.28
N TRP A 26 5.04 -1.13 -18.26
CA TRP A 26 4.42 -1.84 -17.15
C TRP A 26 3.16 -1.13 -16.67
N ALA A 27 2.29 -1.88 -16.00
CA ALA A 27 1.14 -1.39 -15.27
C ALA A 27 1.00 -2.18 -13.96
N MET A 28 0.44 -1.55 -12.93
CA MET A 28 0.22 -2.19 -11.65
C MET A 28 -1.10 -1.74 -11.00
N ALA A 29 -1.57 -2.58 -10.09
CA ALA A 29 -2.63 -2.25 -9.14
C ALA A 29 -2.00 -1.98 -7.77
N GLU A 30 -2.11 -0.75 -7.30
CA GLU A 30 -1.65 -0.32 -5.99
C GLU A 30 -2.77 -0.48 -4.96
N ILE A 31 -2.44 -1.05 -3.80
CA ILE A 31 -3.33 -1.09 -2.64
C ILE A 31 -2.63 -0.41 -1.48
N THR A 32 -3.25 0.63 -0.93
CA THR A 32 -2.63 1.50 0.07
C THR A 32 -3.35 1.37 1.40
N TYR A 33 -2.58 1.28 2.49
CA TYR A 33 -3.07 1.24 3.86
C TYR A 33 -2.35 2.29 4.70
N GLN A 34 -3.08 2.91 5.62
CA GLN A 34 -2.52 3.70 6.71
C GLN A 34 -2.22 2.75 7.87
N ILE A 35 -1.01 2.87 8.42
CA ILE A 35 -0.63 2.13 9.63
C ILE A 35 -0.28 3.12 10.74
N THR A 36 -0.63 2.75 11.98
CA THR A 36 -0.13 3.44 13.18
C THR A 36 0.65 2.43 14.02
N TYR A 37 1.70 2.89 14.69
CA TYR A 37 2.52 2.08 15.59
C TYR A 37 3.09 2.97 16.68
N THR A 38 3.27 2.40 17.86
CA THR A 38 3.88 3.05 19.02
C THR A 38 5.24 2.40 19.30
N ASN A 39 6.26 3.19 19.64
CA ASN A 39 7.60 2.69 19.95
C ASN A 39 7.65 2.12 21.38
#